data_AF-A0A954QX69-F1
#
_entry.id   AF-A0A954QX69-F1
#
_cell.length_a   1.000
_cell.length_b   1.000
_cell.length_c   1.000
_cell.angle_alpha   90.00
_cell.angle_beta   90.00
_cell.angle_gamma   90.00
#
_symmetry.space_group_name_H-M   'P 1'
#
loop_
_entity.id
_entity.type
_entity.pdbx_description
1 polymer ?
#
loop_
_entity_poly.entity_id
_entity_poly.type
_entity_poly.pdbx_seq_one_letter_code
_entity_poly.pdbx_strand_id
1 'polypeptide(L)'
;MAELGYGAMDEYDAYHLWLGIPPDEQPPSHYRLLGVRLFEQNVEVIRNAADRQRAHVKRLGINQYEKRGQDLLNDIEAAKICLLKPDKRKLYDERLRAELQRKADGDRHGTYEEQLSEETLIVGSDRHCDIVIDLPIISGIHCSVMRRAEKVILRDLKSTNGT
;
A
#
# COMPACT_ATOMS: atom_id res chain seq x y z
N MET A 1 -11.27 -15.08 16.74
CA MET A 1 -11.54 -15.41 15.33
C MET A 1 -11.37 -14.10 14.58
N ALA A 2 -10.19 -13.86 14.02
CA ALA A 2 -9.86 -12.60 13.36
C ALA A 2 -10.58 -12.52 12.02
N GLU A 3 -11.47 -11.55 11.86
CA GLU A 3 -11.97 -11.11 10.56
C GLU A 3 -10.90 -10.25 9.91
N LEU A 4 -10.05 -10.87 9.07
CA LEU A 4 -9.19 -10.13 8.15
C LEU A 4 -10.07 -9.63 7.00
N GLY A 5 -10.15 -8.31 6.91
CA GLY A 5 -10.89 -7.60 5.88
C GLY A 5 -10.38 -7.93 4.48
N TYR A 6 -11.23 -8.60 3.71
CA TYR A 6 -11.28 -8.44 2.25
C TYR A 6 -12.43 -7.49 1.97
N GLY A 7 -12.21 -6.20 2.19
CA GLY A 7 -13.14 -5.19 1.72
C GLY A 7 -13.19 -5.25 0.20
N ALA A 8 -14.31 -5.74 -0.35
CA ALA A 8 -14.85 -5.35 -1.64
C ALA A 8 -13.81 -5.02 -2.74
N MET A 9 -12.82 -5.89 -2.96
CA MET A 9 -12.08 -5.90 -4.22
C MET A 9 -13.09 -6.37 -5.26
N ASP A 10 -13.44 -5.48 -6.19
CA ASP A 10 -14.32 -5.70 -7.33
C ASP A 10 -14.35 -7.19 -7.69
N GLU A 11 -15.53 -7.80 -7.66
CA GLU A 11 -15.80 -9.23 -7.90
C GLU A 11 -15.20 -9.74 -9.24
N TYR A 12 -14.62 -8.84 -10.06
CA TYR A 12 -13.95 -9.06 -11.32
C TYR A 12 -12.77 -8.11 -11.54
N ASP A 13 -11.68 -8.29 -10.79
CA ASP A 13 -10.42 -7.61 -11.09
C ASP A 13 -9.81 -8.13 -12.42
N ALA A 14 -10.04 -7.37 -13.49
CA ALA A 14 -9.53 -7.70 -14.83
C ALA A 14 -8.00 -7.74 -14.91
N TYR A 15 -7.28 -6.98 -14.07
CA TYR A 15 -5.82 -7.02 -14.03
C TYR A 15 -5.34 -8.38 -13.51
N HIS A 16 -5.94 -8.87 -12.43
CA HIS A 16 -5.61 -10.17 -11.88
C HIS A 16 -6.09 -11.31 -12.78
N LEU A 17 -7.36 -11.29 -13.21
CA LEU A 17 -7.97 -12.36 -13.99
C LEU A 17 -7.38 -12.53 -15.39
N TRP A 18 -7.01 -11.43 -16.06
CA TRP A 18 -6.59 -11.48 -17.47
C TRP A 18 -5.09 -11.31 -17.66
N LEU A 19 -4.43 -10.53 -16.81
CA LEU A 19 -3.00 -10.24 -16.93
C LEU A 19 -2.16 -10.91 -15.83
N GLY A 20 -2.79 -11.57 -14.86
CA GLY A 20 -2.10 -12.22 -13.75
C GLY A 20 -1.38 -11.22 -12.84
N ILE A 21 -1.92 -9.99 -12.73
CA ILE A 21 -1.38 -8.93 -11.88
C ILE A 21 -2.22 -8.88 -10.60
N PRO A 22 -1.73 -9.46 -9.49
CA PRO A 22 -2.50 -9.52 -8.26
C PRO A 22 -2.66 -8.13 -7.63
N PRO A 23 -3.65 -7.92 -6.76
CA PRO A 23 -3.97 -6.59 -6.24
C PRO A 23 -2.86 -5.92 -5.42
N ASP A 24 -1.97 -6.69 -4.80
CA ASP A 24 -0.78 -6.20 -4.09
C ASP A 24 0.29 -5.62 -5.02
N GLU A 25 0.27 -5.99 -6.31
CA GLU A 25 1.12 -5.41 -7.36
C GLU A 25 0.46 -4.22 -8.08
N GLN A 26 -0.73 -3.78 -7.64
CA GLN A 26 -1.46 -2.68 -8.26
C GLN A 26 -1.22 -1.33 -7.55
N PRO A 27 -1.11 -0.22 -8.30
CA PRO A 27 -1.19 -0.12 -9.76
C PRO A 27 0.08 -0.66 -10.45
N PRO A 28 -0.05 -1.39 -11.59
CA PRO A 28 1.09 -1.96 -12.26
C PRO A 28 1.96 -0.90 -12.93
N SER A 29 3.28 -1.14 -12.95
CA SER A 29 4.17 -0.40 -13.85
C SER A 29 3.80 -0.66 -15.32
N HIS A 30 4.19 0.24 -16.23
CA HIS A 30 3.96 0.06 -17.66
C HIS A 30 4.65 -1.21 -18.18
N TYR A 31 5.83 -1.53 -17.66
CA TYR A 31 6.52 -2.78 -17.98
C TYR A 31 5.75 -4.02 -17.50
N ARG A 32 5.20 -3.96 -16.27
CA ARG A 32 4.39 -5.04 -15.71
C ARG A 32 3.10 -5.25 -16.49
N LEU A 33 2.43 -4.16 -16.86
CA LEU A 33 1.22 -4.17 -17.69
C LEU A 33 1.47 -4.83 -19.06
N LEU A 34 2.60 -4.53 -19.69
CA LEU A 34 2.97 -5.15 -20.98
C LEU A 34 3.52 -6.58 -20.84
N GLY A 35 3.82 -7.04 -19.62
CA GLY A 35 4.42 -8.34 -19.38
C GLY A 35 5.84 -8.45 -19.93
N VAL A 36 6.64 -7.39 -19.77
CA VAL A 36 8.06 -7.33 -20.15
C VAL A 36 8.94 -7.05 -18.94
N ARG A 37 10.25 -7.28 -19.08
CA ARG A 37 11.22 -6.95 -18.03
C ARG A 37 11.21 -5.45 -17.74
N LEU A 38 11.40 -5.09 -16.46
CA LEU A 38 11.64 -3.71 -16.05
C LEU A 38 12.80 -3.11 -16.83
N PHE A 39 12.59 -1.90 -17.35
CA PHE A 39 13.58 -1.15 -18.13
C PHE A 39 14.01 -1.84 -19.43
N GLU A 40 13.11 -2.60 -20.06
CA GLU A 40 13.34 -3.14 -21.41
C GLU A 40 13.70 -2.01 -22.38
N GLN A 41 14.79 -2.20 -23.13
CA GLN A 41 15.31 -1.18 -24.03
C GLN A 41 14.92 -1.44 -25.49
N ASN A 42 14.66 -2.70 -25.84
CA ASN A 42 14.34 -3.10 -27.19
C ASN A 42 12.91 -2.69 -27.58
N VAL A 43 12.83 -1.75 -28.52
CA VAL A 43 11.59 -1.16 -29.03
C VAL A 43 10.66 -2.23 -29.63
N GLU A 44 11.22 -3.21 -30.34
CA GLU A 44 10.42 -4.29 -30.95
C GLU A 44 9.83 -5.23 -29.90
N VAL A 45 10.58 -5.51 -28.83
CA VAL A 45 10.06 -6.31 -27.70
C VAL A 45 8.88 -5.62 -27.05
N ILE A 46 8.98 -4.31 -26.80
CA ILE A 46 7.89 -3.51 -26.22
C ILE A 46 6.67 -3.47 -27.14
N ARG A 47 6.88 -3.25 -28.44
CA ARG A 47 5.80 -3.20 -29.44
C ARG A 47 5.06 -4.53 -29.51
N ASN A 48 5.80 -5.62 -29.68
CA ASN A 48 5.23 -6.97 -29.79
C ASN A 48 4.50 -7.37 -28.50
N ALA A 49 5.04 -7.01 -27.34
CA ALA A 49 4.40 -7.29 -26.06
C ALA A 49 3.07 -6.53 -25.89
N ALA A 50 3.04 -5.24 -26.25
CA ALA A 50 1.82 -4.45 -26.22
C ALA A 50 0.74 -4.99 -27.16
N ASP A 51 1.13 -5.37 -28.38
CA ASP A 51 0.18 -5.92 -29.35
C ASP A 51 -0.37 -7.29 -28.88
N ARG A 52 0.47 -8.13 -28.26
CA ARG A 52 0.05 -9.38 -27.62
C ARG A 52 -0.96 -9.14 -26.49
N GLN A 53 -0.67 -8.22 -25.57
CA GLN A 53 -1.58 -7.93 -24.45
C GLN A 53 -2.90 -7.34 -24.94
N ARG A 54 -2.85 -6.40 -25.89
CA ARG A 54 -4.04 -5.82 -26.50
C ARG A 54 -4.92 -6.89 -27.18
N ALA A 55 -4.32 -7.83 -27.90
CA ALA A 55 -5.05 -8.93 -28.53
C ALA A 55 -5.66 -9.90 -27.50
N HIS A 56 -4.97 -10.15 -26.38
CA HIS A 56 -5.48 -10.97 -25.30
C HIS A 56 -6.70 -10.33 -24.63
N VAL A 57 -6.57 -9.06 -24.22
CA VAL A 57 -7.65 -8.30 -23.58
C VAL A 57 -8.86 -8.15 -24.51
N LYS A 58 -8.66 -7.87 -25.81
CA LYS A 58 -9.78 -7.82 -26.77
C LYS A 58 -10.54 -9.15 -26.83
N ARG A 59 -9.84 -10.28 -26.84
CA ARG A 59 -10.46 -11.61 -26.92
C ARG A 59 -11.32 -11.92 -25.69
N LEU A 60 -10.87 -11.50 -24.51
CA LEU A 60 -11.58 -11.72 -23.25
C LEU A 60 -12.72 -10.71 -23.06
N GLY A 61 -12.49 -9.45 -23.43
CA GLY A 61 -13.45 -8.36 -23.33
C GLY A 61 -14.67 -8.50 -24.25
N ILE A 62 -14.55 -9.22 -25.38
CA ILE A 62 -15.70 -9.56 -26.26
C ILE A 62 -16.77 -10.34 -25.51
N ASN A 63 -16.40 -11.13 -24.50
CA ASN A 63 -17.31 -12.09 -23.92
C ASN A 63 -18.10 -11.54 -22.73
N GLN A 64 -17.52 -10.69 -21.87
CA GLN A 64 -18.12 -10.47 -20.54
C GLN A 64 -17.87 -9.10 -19.83
N TYR A 65 -16.96 -8.22 -20.31
CA TYR A 65 -16.59 -7.00 -19.54
C TYR A 65 -16.18 -5.82 -20.44
N GLU A 66 -17.14 -5.26 -21.18
CA GLU A 66 -16.86 -4.22 -22.19
C GLU A 66 -16.18 -2.98 -21.60
N LYS A 67 -16.71 -2.38 -20.52
CA LYS A 67 -16.15 -1.13 -19.97
C LYS A 67 -14.75 -1.32 -19.38
N ARG A 68 -14.55 -2.32 -18.51
CA ARG A 68 -13.21 -2.59 -17.94
C ARG A 68 -12.21 -3.09 -18.96
N GLY A 69 -12.66 -3.84 -19.97
CA GLY A 69 -11.81 -4.20 -21.09
C GLY A 69 -11.35 -2.97 -21.87
N GLN A 70 -12.23 -2.00 -22.14
CA GLN A 70 -11.82 -0.75 -22.80
C GLN A 70 -10.82 0.06 -21.96
N ASP A 71 -11.06 0.19 -20.65
CA ASP A 71 -10.13 0.88 -19.74
C ASP A 71 -8.73 0.22 -19.81
N LEU A 72 -8.67 -1.11 -19.69
CA LEU A 72 -7.41 -1.84 -19.76
C LEU A 72 -6.72 -1.72 -21.14
N LEU A 73 -7.49 -1.67 -22.23
CA LEU A 73 -6.96 -1.41 -23.57
C LEU A 73 -6.35 -0.01 -23.68
N ASN A 74 -6.98 0.99 -23.05
CA ASN A 74 -6.45 2.35 -22.99
C ASN A 74 -5.15 2.40 -22.18
N ASP A 75 -5.09 1.69 -21.06
CA ASP A 75 -3.89 1.61 -20.22
C ASP A 75 -2.72 0.94 -20.96
N ILE A 76 -2.99 -0.15 -21.69
CA ILE A 76 -1.99 -0.82 -22.54
C ILE A 76 -1.46 0.14 -23.63
N GLU A 77 -2.35 0.90 -24.27
CA GLU A 77 -1.95 1.85 -25.31
C GLU A 77 -1.15 3.02 -24.73
N ALA A 78 -1.55 3.55 -23.57
CA ALA A 78 -0.81 4.57 -22.85
C ALA A 78 0.61 4.09 -22.47
N ALA A 79 0.72 2.86 -21.96
CA ALA A 79 2.00 2.23 -21.64
C ALA A 79 2.89 2.09 -22.88
N LYS A 80 2.33 1.60 -24.00
CA LYS A 80 3.03 1.49 -25.28
C LYS A 80 3.57 2.85 -25.75
N ILE A 81 2.73 3.89 -25.78
CA ILE A 81 3.14 5.22 -26.24
C ILE A 81 4.23 5.82 -25.34
N CYS A 82 4.12 5.62 -24.02
CA CYS A 82 5.10 6.10 -23.05
C CYS A 82 6.47 5.43 -23.27
N LEU A 83 6.48 4.10 -23.40
CA LEU A 83 7.72 3.33 -23.49
C LEU A 83 8.38 3.33 -24.87
N LEU A 84 7.61 3.57 -25.95
CA LEU A 84 8.18 3.68 -27.31
C LEU A 84 8.80 5.05 -27.60
N LYS A 85 8.43 6.11 -26.86
CA LYS A 85 8.99 7.46 -27.03
C LYS A 85 10.23 7.63 -26.13
N PRO A 86 11.44 7.81 -26.67
CA PRO A 86 12.67 7.86 -25.87
C PRO A 86 12.64 8.87 -24.72
N ASP A 87 12.17 10.08 -24.98
CA ASP A 87 12.12 11.15 -23.96
C ASP A 87 11.13 10.83 -22.84
N LYS A 88 9.96 10.29 -23.20
CA LYS A 88 8.94 9.89 -22.21
C LYS A 88 9.39 8.69 -21.41
N ARG A 89 9.98 7.68 -22.06
CA ARG A 89 10.54 6.51 -21.39
C ARG A 89 11.60 6.91 -20.38
N LYS A 90 12.52 7.81 -20.76
CA LYS A 90 13.59 8.26 -19.86
C LYS A 90 13.03 8.90 -18.58
N LEU A 91 12.12 9.86 -18.72
CA LEU A 91 11.47 10.51 -17.57
C LEU A 91 10.69 9.52 -16.71
N TYR A 92 9.99 8.58 -17.34
CA TYR A 92 9.26 7.51 -16.67
C TYR A 92 10.20 6.58 -15.89
N ASP A 93 11.31 6.16 -16.50
CA ASP A 93 12.30 5.26 -15.92
C ASP A 93 13.00 5.90 -14.72
N GLU A 94 13.35 7.18 -14.81
CA GLU A 94 13.93 7.94 -13.69
C GLU A 94 12.99 7.96 -12.49
N ARG A 95 11.70 8.27 -12.73
CA ARG A 95 10.67 8.23 -11.68
C ARG A 95 10.49 6.83 -11.09
N LEU A 96 10.41 5.80 -11.94
CA LEU A 96 10.20 4.43 -11.52
C LEU A 96 11.39 3.89 -10.70
N ARG A 97 12.63 4.22 -11.08
CA ARG A 97 13.83 3.88 -10.29
C ARG A 97 13.80 4.53 -8.91
N ALA A 98 13.41 5.80 -8.82
CA ALA A 98 13.28 6.48 -7.53
C ALA A 98 12.21 5.85 -6.63
N GLU A 99 11.08 5.44 -7.21
CA GLU A 99 10.01 4.75 -6.48
C GLU A 99 10.46 3.36 -5.99
N LEU A 100 11.11 2.57 -6.85
CA LEU A 100 11.65 1.26 -6.48
C LEU A 100 12.74 1.37 -5.43
N GLN A 101 13.60 2.39 -5.51
CA GLN A 101 14.62 2.66 -4.50
C GLN A 101 13.98 3.02 -3.16
N ARG A 102 12.93 3.87 -3.16
CA ARG A 102 12.16 4.18 -1.94
C ARG A 102 11.50 2.94 -1.35
N LYS A 103 10.91 2.07 -2.17
CA LYS A 103 10.33 0.80 -1.71
C LYS A 103 11.40 -0.12 -1.13
N ALA A 104 12.56 -0.26 -1.79
CA ALA A 104 13.68 -1.06 -1.30
C ALA A 104 14.30 -0.49 -0.01
N ASP A 105 14.39 0.84 0.12
CA ASP A 105 14.91 1.49 1.34
C ASP A 105 13.90 1.43 2.49
N GLY A 106 12.60 1.44 2.19
CA GLY A 106 11.53 1.17 3.15
C GLY A 106 11.52 -0.28 3.63
N ASP A 107 11.83 -1.23 2.75
CA ASP A 107 11.89 -2.67 3.06
C ASP A 107 13.17 -3.08 3.84
N ARG A 108 14.18 -2.20 3.89
CA ARG A 108 15.34 -2.33 4.78
C ARG A 108 15.01 -2.07 6.26
N HIS A 109 13.79 -1.63 6.55
CA HIS A 109 13.14 -1.73 7.85
C HIS A 109 12.16 -2.91 7.76
N GLY A 110 12.65 -4.11 8.07
CA GLY A 110 11.94 -5.37 7.84
C GLY A 110 10.58 -5.48 8.52
N THR A 111 9.69 -6.28 7.92
CA THR A 111 8.54 -6.95 8.57
C THR A 111 7.86 -6.16 9.70
N TYR A 112 6.99 -5.22 9.36
CA TYR A 112 6.03 -4.65 10.31
C TYR A 112 4.61 -5.08 9.93
N GLU A 113 4.29 -6.35 10.19
CA GLU A 113 3.04 -6.55 10.93
C GLU A 113 3.22 -5.81 12.27
N GLU A 114 2.21 -5.05 12.72
CA GLU A 114 2.18 -4.31 13.99
C GLU A 114 2.57 -2.81 13.95
N GLN A 115 1.70 -2.00 13.33
CA GLN A 115 1.42 -0.64 13.80
C GLN A 115 -0.04 -0.54 14.24
N LEU A 116 -0.40 -1.30 15.27
CA LEU A 116 -1.36 -0.82 16.26
C LEU A 116 -0.53 -0.03 17.26
N SER A 117 -0.65 1.29 17.23
CA SER A 117 -0.02 2.17 18.21
C SER A 117 -0.51 1.80 19.61
N GLU A 118 0.31 1.09 20.38
CA GLU A 118 0.16 0.99 21.83
C GLU A 118 0.54 2.34 22.45
N GLU A 119 -0.33 3.32 22.27
CA GLU A 119 -0.20 4.62 22.89
C GLU A 119 -0.37 4.42 24.40
N THR A 120 0.76 4.46 25.12
CA THR A 120 0.78 4.46 26.58
C THR A 120 0.74 5.90 27.03
N LEU A 121 -0.39 6.33 27.56
CA LEU A 121 -0.56 7.68 28.10
C LEU A 121 -0.21 7.66 29.58
N ILE A 122 0.61 8.60 30.02
CA ILE A 122 0.98 8.78 31.43
C ILE A 122 -0.01 9.75 32.08
N VAL A 123 -0.58 9.33 33.21
CA VAL A 123 -1.56 10.11 33.98
C VAL A 123 -1.01 10.44 35.35
N GLY A 124 -1.07 11.71 35.73
CA GLY A 124 -0.56 12.20 37.01
C GLY A 124 -0.89 13.66 37.26
N SER A 125 -0.48 14.20 38.41
CA SER A 125 -0.66 15.62 38.75
C SER A 125 0.48 16.51 38.26
N ASP A 126 1.57 15.93 37.73
CA ASP A 126 2.65 16.70 37.14
C ASP A 126 2.24 17.22 35.75
N ARG A 127 2.64 18.46 35.45
CA ARG A 127 2.36 19.13 34.17
C ARG A 127 3.00 18.46 32.96
N HIS A 128 3.94 17.53 33.18
CA HIS A 128 4.59 16.76 32.13
C HIS A 128 3.88 15.43 31.79
N CYS A 129 2.74 15.12 32.43
CA CYS A 129 1.92 13.96 32.09
C CYS A 129 1.02 14.25 30.87
N ASP A 130 0.73 13.21 30.07
CA ASP A 130 -0.15 13.32 28.90
C ASP A 130 -1.59 13.68 29.31
N ILE A 131 -2.02 13.19 30.48
CA ILE A 131 -3.28 13.59 31.12
C ILE A 131 -2.96 14.10 32.53
N VAL A 132 -3.08 15.41 32.71
CA VAL A 132 -2.83 16.07 34.00
C VAL A 132 -4.13 16.15 34.80
N ILE A 133 -4.17 15.50 35.96
CA ILE A 133 -5.31 15.59 36.90
C ILE A 133 -4.83 16.29 38.17
N ASP A 134 -5.15 17.58 38.26
CA ASP A 134 -4.74 18.46 39.36
C ASP A 134 -5.66 18.30 40.58
N LEU A 135 -5.56 17.13 41.23
CA LEU A 135 -6.22 16.85 42.50
C LEU A 135 -5.16 16.49 43.56
N PRO A 136 -5.27 17.01 44.80
CA PRO A 136 -4.23 16.87 45.83
C PRO A 136 -4.00 15.43 46.32
N ILE A 137 -4.84 14.49 45.91
CA ILE A 137 -4.74 13.06 46.23
C ILE A 137 -3.99 12.24 45.14
N ILE A 138 -3.64 12.86 44.00
CA ILE A 138 -3.00 12.21 42.85
C ILE A 138 -1.51 12.54 42.81
N SER A 139 -0.66 11.51 42.69
CA SER A 139 0.79 11.63 42.62
C SER A 139 1.26 12.20 41.27
N GLY A 140 2.46 12.81 41.23
CA GLY A 140 2.99 13.46 40.03
C GLY A 140 3.05 12.55 38.80
N ILE A 141 3.34 11.26 39.00
CA ILE A 141 3.16 10.18 38.01
C ILE A 141 2.39 9.08 38.73
N HIS A 142 1.12 8.89 38.41
CA HIS A 142 0.22 8.06 39.20
C HIS A 142 -0.01 6.69 38.54
N CYS A 143 -0.43 6.68 37.28
CA CYS A 143 -0.63 5.43 36.54
C CYS A 143 -0.34 5.62 35.05
N SER A 144 0.00 4.53 34.38
CA SER A 144 0.06 4.49 32.91
C SER A 144 -1.18 3.80 32.38
N VAL A 145 -1.82 4.41 31.38
CA VAL A 145 -2.93 3.82 30.65
C VAL A 145 -2.42 3.34 29.31
N MET A 146 -2.55 2.04 29.06
CA MET A 146 -2.23 1.44 27.77
C MET A 146 -3.52 1.07 27.06
N ARG A 147 -3.77 1.68 25.90
CA ARG A 147 -4.92 1.34 25.08
C ARG A 147 -4.54 0.27 24.06
N ARG A 148 -5.10 -0.93 24.20
CA ARG A 148 -5.00 -2.01 23.20
C ARG A 148 -6.36 -2.22 22.56
N ALA A 149 -6.54 -1.71 21.34
CA ALA A 149 -7.79 -1.77 20.58
C ALA A 149 -9.02 -1.32 21.41
N GLU A 150 -9.92 -2.23 21.80
CA GLU A 150 -11.14 -1.97 22.58
C GLU A 150 -10.98 -2.12 24.10
N LYS A 151 -9.76 -2.40 24.60
CA LYS A 151 -9.49 -2.56 26.03
C LYS A 151 -8.53 -1.49 26.53
N VAL A 152 -8.88 -0.89 27.66
CA VAL A 152 -8.03 0.06 28.38
C VAL A 152 -7.42 -0.68 29.56
N ILE A 153 -6.09 -0.81 29.57
CA ILE A 153 -5.34 -1.45 30.64
C ILE A 153 -4.70 -0.35 31.48
N LEU A 154 -5.12 -0.26 32.74
CA LEU A 154 -4.53 0.63 33.73
C LEU A 154 -3.45 -0.12 34.49
N ARG A 155 -2.24 0.45 34.55
CA ARG A 155 -1.15 -0.08 35.35
C ARG A 155 -0.70 0.98 36.36
N ASP A 156 -0.83 0.65 37.64
CA ASP A 156 -0.30 1.46 38.73
C ASP A 156 1.23 1.47 38.66
N LEU A 157 1.82 2.67 38.68
CA LEU A 157 3.26 2.86 38.60
C LEU A 157 3.86 3.19 39.98
N LYS A 158 3.42 2.46 41.02
CA LYS A 158 3.79 2.65 42.43
C LYS A 158 3.36 4.01 42.97
N SER A 159 2.10 4.37 42.75
CA SER A 159 1.54 5.58 43.34
C SER A 159 1.53 5.47 44.88
N THR A 160 1.73 6.59 45.58
CA THR A 160 1.85 6.60 47.05
C THR A 160 0.57 6.14 47.78
N ASN A 161 -0.58 6.21 47.10
CA ASN A 161 -1.88 5.82 47.65
C ASN A 161 -2.48 4.55 46.98
N GLY A 162 -1.77 3.93 46.02
CA GLY A 162 -2.31 2.86 45.18
C GLY A 162 -3.39 3.35 44.20
N THR A 163 -3.62 2.59 43.12
CA THR A 163 -4.73 2.78 42.17
C THR A 163 -5.86 1.80 42.47
#